data_AF-A0A4Q4NTU2-F1
#
_entry.id   AF-A0A4Q4NTU2-F1
#
_cell.length_a   1.000
_cell.length_b   1.000
_cell.length_c   1.000
_cell.angle_alpha   90.00
_cell.angle_beta   90.00
_cell.angle_gamma   90.00
#
_symmetry.space_group_name_H-M   'P 1'
#
loop_
_entity.id
_entity.type
_entity.pdbx_description
1 polymer ?
#
loop_
_entity_poly.entity_id
_entity_poly.type
_entity_poly.pdbx_seq_one_letter_code
_entity_poly.pdbx_strand_id
1 'polypeptide(L)'
;MLAGNPLLRNTTGESRGICHRCIYKNAQPFGGAPCTEEDTTFLPTRMCEGGIRTQVTFPTCWDGVNLDSPDHQSHVAYAEIPYEPYVAPLATHPYTPEQQRGKCPEGFPIMLPQVMYEVMFDTTPFNQKELWGNEGTQPFVFSMGDA
;
A
#
# COMPACT_ATOMS: atom_id res chain seq x y z
N MET A 1 -14.02 -9.15 -0.37
CA MET A 1 -13.13 -7.99 -0.13
C MET A 1 -11.83 -8.16 -0.90
N LEU A 2 -11.47 -7.19 -1.72
CA LEU A 2 -10.17 -7.07 -2.39
C LEU A 2 -9.52 -5.73 -2.03
N ALA A 3 -8.20 -5.64 -2.16
CA ALA A 3 -7.42 -4.41 -2.07
C ALA A 3 -6.68 -4.20 -3.40
N GLY A 4 -6.75 -3.00 -3.97
CA GLY A 4 -6.13 -2.75 -5.27
C GLY A 4 -6.93 -3.25 -6.46
N ASN A 5 -6.35 -3.03 -7.64
CA ASN A 5 -6.84 -3.57 -8.90
C ASN A 5 -5.64 -4.11 -9.70
N PRO A 6 -5.55 -5.43 -9.94
CA PRO A 6 -4.40 -6.05 -10.62
C PRO A 6 -4.29 -5.69 -12.10
N LEU A 7 -5.28 -5.00 -12.66
CA LEU A 7 -5.29 -4.55 -14.05
C LEU A 7 -4.71 -3.14 -14.23
N LEU A 8 -4.37 -2.44 -13.13
CA LEU A 8 -3.70 -1.14 -13.23
C LEU A 8 -2.27 -1.31 -13.76
N ARG A 9 -1.82 -0.32 -14.55
CA ARG A 9 -0.49 -0.28 -15.17
C ARG A 9 0.25 1.04 -14.91
N ASN A 10 -0.35 1.86 -14.06
CA ASN A 10 0.20 3.09 -13.54
C ASN A 10 -0.50 3.39 -12.21
N THR A 11 -0.04 4.43 -11.53
CA THR A 11 -0.55 4.83 -10.21
C THR A 11 -1.86 5.61 -10.26
N THR A 12 -2.42 5.86 -11.45
CA THR A 12 -3.68 6.59 -11.59
C THR A 12 -4.84 5.69 -11.19
N GLY A 13 -5.56 6.07 -10.14
CA GLY A 13 -6.69 5.29 -9.63
C GLY A 13 -6.27 4.08 -8.79
N GLU A 14 -5.02 4.05 -8.33
CA GLU A 14 -4.55 3.04 -7.40
C GLU A 14 -5.33 3.06 -6.08
N SER A 15 -5.52 1.87 -5.50
CA SER A 15 -6.19 1.73 -4.22
C SER A 15 -5.33 2.27 -3.10
N ARG A 16 -5.99 2.81 -2.08
CA ARG A 16 -5.35 3.16 -0.81
C ARG A 16 -4.72 1.93 -0.18
N GLY A 17 -3.68 2.15 0.62
CA GLY A 17 -3.12 1.13 1.48
C GLY A 17 -2.20 0.10 0.81
N ILE A 18 -1.87 0.26 -0.48
CA ILE A 18 -0.80 -0.50 -1.15
C ILE A 18 0.41 0.42 -1.30
N CYS A 19 1.58 -0.04 -0.88
CA CYS A 19 2.82 0.72 -1.00
C CYS A 19 4.05 -0.17 -0.88
N HIS A 20 5.18 0.38 -1.33
CA HIS A 20 6.45 -0.31 -1.42
C HIS A 20 7.57 0.53 -0.78
N ARG A 21 8.40 -0.10 0.05
CA ARG A 21 9.62 0.48 0.62
C ARG A 21 10.84 -0.20 0.08
N CYS A 22 11.82 0.61 -0.36
CA CYS A 22 13.17 0.13 -0.63
C CYS A 22 13.97 0.07 0.68
N ILE A 23 14.28 -1.13 1.18
CA ILE A 23 14.93 -1.28 2.49
C ILE A 23 16.44 -1.09 2.35
N TYR A 24 17.05 -0.34 3.27
CA TYR A 24 18.49 -0.15 3.38
C TYR A 24 19.17 -1.35 4.04
N LYS A 25 20.46 -1.54 3.78
CA LYS A 25 21.25 -2.58 4.44
C LYS A 25 21.26 -2.34 5.95
N ASN A 26 20.96 -3.39 6.73
CA ASN A 26 20.93 -3.34 8.19
C ASN A 26 19.99 -2.25 8.74
N ALA A 27 18.83 -2.00 8.12
CA ALA A 27 17.87 -1.00 8.57
C ALA A 27 17.57 -1.10 10.08
N GLN A 28 17.67 0.04 10.79
CA GLN A 28 17.43 0.17 12.24
C GLN A 28 16.64 1.46 12.53
N PRO A 29 15.46 1.39 13.19
CA PRO A 29 14.74 0.15 13.49
C PRO A 29 14.38 -0.58 12.20
N PHE A 30 14.40 -1.90 12.22
CA PHE A 30 13.84 -2.68 11.13
C PHE A 30 12.32 -2.49 11.13
N GLY A 31 11.78 -1.92 10.05
CA GLY A 31 10.36 -1.59 9.93
C GLY A 31 10.08 -0.09 10.12
N GLY A 32 8.90 0.22 10.63
CA GLY A 32 8.37 1.58 10.71
C GLY A 32 6.98 1.68 10.08
N ALA A 33 6.30 2.80 10.34
CA ALA A 33 4.97 3.04 9.80
C ALA A 33 4.99 2.84 8.27
N PRO A 34 4.04 2.07 7.74
CA PRO A 34 3.97 1.81 6.33
C PRO A 34 3.20 2.89 5.59
N CYS A 35 3.49 2.96 4.30
CA CYS A 35 2.96 3.93 3.38
C CYS A 35 3.22 5.36 3.89
N THR A 36 4.40 5.59 4.43
CA THR A 36 4.85 6.90 4.90
C THR A 36 6.16 7.28 4.21
N GLU A 37 6.43 8.58 4.16
CA GLU A 37 7.75 9.13 3.83
C GLU A 37 8.29 8.67 2.46
N GLU A 38 9.25 7.72 2.44
CA GLU A 38 9.95 7.20 1.26
C GLU A 38 9.20 6.06 0.56
N ASP A 39 8.03 5.67 1.04
CA ASP A 39 7.22 4.66 0.38
C ASP A 39 6.71 5.17 -0.96
N THR A 40 6.61 4.25 -1.93
CA THR A 40 6.07 4.51 -3.26
C THR A 40 4.88 3.61 -3.58
N THR A 41 4.00 4.09 -4.44
CA THR A 41 2.89 3.34 -5.03
C THR A 41 3.34 2.32 -6.08
N PHE A 42 4.51 2.55 -6.65
CA PHE A 42 5.16 1.67 -7.62
C PHE A 42 6.35 0.97 -6.96
N LEU A 43 6.83 -0.11 -7.56
CA LEU A 43 7.99 -0.82 -7.07
C LEU A 43 9.25 0.08 -7.14
N PRO A 44 10.17 0.02 -6.15
CA PRO A 44 11.34 0.89 -6.11
C PRO A 44 12.17 0.89 -7.40
N THR A 45 12.46 2.06 -7.95
CA THR A 45 13.21 2.23 -9.22
C THR A 45 14.72 2.06 -9.07
N ARG A 46 15.19 1.65 -7.90
CA ARG A 46 16.61 1.45 -7.57
C ARG A 46 16.80 0.14 -6.83
N MET A 47 18.02 -0.41 -6.88
CA MET A 47 18.40 -1.58 -6.09
C MET A 47 18.21 -1.31 -4.60
N CYS A 48 17.59 -2.26 -3.91
CA CYS A 48 17.33 -2.20 -2.48
C CYS A 48 18.27 -3.16 -1.75
N GLU A 49 19.17 -2.61 -0.95
CA GLU A 49 20.23 -3.39 -0.29
C GLU A 49 19.70 -4.35 0.78
N GLY A 50 18.49 -4.12 1.29
CA GLY A 50 17.79 -4.98 2.24
C GLY A 50 16.50 -5.59 1.70
N GLY A 51 16.29 -5.56 0.38
CA GLY A 51 15.06 -6.06 -0.25
C GLY A 51 13.94 -5.03 -0.36
N ILE A 52 12.77 -5.48 -0.83
CA ILE A 52 11.57 -4.64 -1.01
C ILE A 52 10.51 -5.07 0.00
N ARG A 53 10.01 -4.13 0.78
CA ARG A 53 8.83 -4.34 1.61
C ARG A 53 7.60 -3.88 0.85
N THR A 54 6.61 -4.75 0.68
CA THR A 54 5.29 -4.37 0.16
C THR A 54 4.26 -4.50 1.25
N GLN A 55 3.41 -3.50 1.37
CA GLN A 55 2.25 -3.54 2.23
C GLN A 55 0.98 -3.58 1.41
N VAL A 56 0.01 -4.38 1.85
CA VAL A 56 -1.36 -4.38 1.38
C VAL A 56 -2.29 -4.26 2.57
N THR A 57 -2.90 -3.08 2.72
CA THR A 57 -3.93 -2.81 3.72
C THR A 57 -5.30 -2.91 3.07
N PHE A 58 -6.21 -3.64 3.71
CA PHE A 58 -7.55 -3.85 3.20
C PHE A 58 -8.54 -2.78 3.70
N PRO A 59 -9.66 -2.57 2.98
CA PRO A 59 -10.78 -1.75 3.45
C PRO A 59 -11.24 -2.18 4.86
N THR A 60 -11.59 -1.21 5.71
CA THR A 60 -11.96 -1.46 7.12
C THR A 60 -13.39 -1.05 7.46
N CYS A 61 -14.18 -0.59 6.48
CA CYS A 61 -15.56 -0.17 6.70
C CYS A 61 -16.49 -1.01 5.84
N TRP A 62 -17.51 -1.60 6.45
CA TRP A 62 -18.50 -2.45 5.80
C TRP A 62 -19.85 -1.73 5.71
N ASP A 63 -20.56 -1.96 4.60
CA ASP A 63 -21.89 -1.37 4.35
C ASP A 63 -22.98 -1.84 5.33
N GLY A 64 -22.72 -2.91 6.09
CA GLY A 64 -23.65 -3.46 7.06
C GLY A 64 -24.77 -4.29 6.44
N VAL A 65 -24.75 -4.49 5.12
CA VAL A 65 -25.82 -5.12 4.34
C VAL A 65 -25.30 -6.33 3.57
N ASN A 66 -24.24 -6.16 2.78
CA ASN A 66 -23.78 -7.17 1.84
C ASN A 66 -22.56 -7.89 2.38
N LEU A 67 -22.68 -9.18 2.71
CA LEU A 67 -21.52 -9.99 3.11
C LEU A 67 -20.42 -10.01 2.03
N ASP A 68 -20.84 -9.98 0.77
CA ASP A 68 -19.99 -9.83 -0.40
C ASP A 68 -20.79 -9.15 -1.53
N SER A 69 -20.10 -8.53 -2.47
CA SER A 69 -20.68 -7.90 -3.65
C SER A 69 -20.25 -8.66 -4.92
N PRO A 70 -20.97 -8.56 -6.05
CA PRO A 70 -20.58 -9.27 -7.28
C PRO A 70 -19.18 -8.93 -7.82
N ASP A 71 -18.67 -7.73 -7.50
CA ASP A 71 -17.31 -7.28 -7.81
C ASP A 71 -16.29 -7.56 -6.70
N HIS A 72 -16.74 -8.19 -5.62
CA HIS A 72 -16.00 -8.51 -4.39
C HIS A 72 -15.36 -7.31 -3.67
N GLN A 73 -15.77 -6.08 -4.03
CA GLN A 73 -15.15 -4.82 -3.59
C GLN A 73 -16.16 -3.82 -3.02
N SER A 74 -17.28 -3.56 -3.70
CA SER A 74 -18.18 -2.44 -3.37
C SER A 74 -18.89 -2.53 -2.00
N HIS A 75 -18.93 -3.69 -1.37
CA HIS A 75 -19.52 -3.88 -0.04
C HIS A 75 -18.66 -3.30 1.09
N VAL A 76 -17.41 -2.91 0.80
CA VAL A 76 -16.47 -2.36 1.78
C VAL A 76 -15.74 -1.11 1.27
N ALA A 77 -15.30 -0.26 2.18
CA ALA A 77 -14.59 0.98 1.92
C ALA A 77 -13.43 1.20 2.90
N TYR A 78 -12.43 1.96 2.47
CA TYR A 78 -11.36 2.43 3.36
C TYR A 78 -11.91 3.48 4.32
N ALA A 79 -11.48 3.44 5.59
CA ALA A 79 -11.75 4.51 6.52
C ALA A 79 -11.08 5.82 6.05
N GLU A 80 -11.73 6.94 6.30
CA GLU A 80 -11.17 8.27 6.11
C GLU A 80 -10.19 8.56 7.25
N ILE A 81 -8.89 8.53 6.94
CA ILE A 81 -7.82 8.91 7.88
C ILE A 81 -7.20 10.26 7.47
N PRO A 82 -6.71 11.05 8.45
CA PRO A 82 -6.19 12.39 8.21
C PRO A 82 -4.85 12.40 7.47
N TYR A 83 -4.13 11.29 7.46
CA TYR A 83 -2.91 11.08 6.70
C TYR A 83 -3.11 9.89 5.79
N GLU A 84 -3.14 10.13 4.49
CA GLU A 84 -3.16 9.08 3.49
C GLU A 84 -1.84 9.16 2.70
N PRO A 85 -1.19 8.02 2.45
CA PRO A 85 -0.11 7.95 1.49
C PRO A 85 -0.64 8.38 0.13
N TYR A 86 0.06 9.31 -0.56
CA TYR A 86 -0.25 9.73 -1.93
C TYR A 86 -1.58 10.47 -2.16
N VAL A 87 -2.32 10.81 -1.09
CA VAL A 87 -3.49 11.69 -1.16
C VAL A 87 -3.24 12.88 -0.25
N ALA A 88 -3.68 14.08 -0.67
CA ALA A 88 -3.59 15.25 0.19
C ALA A 88 -4.29 14.96 1.53
N PRO A 89 -3.66 15.29 2.67
CA PRO A 89 -4.20 14.95 3.97
C PRO A 89 -5.58 15.58 4.15
N LEU A 90 -6.55 14.80 4.62
CA LEU A 90 -7.92 15.27 4.85
C LEU A 90 -8.00 16.24 6.04
N ALA A 91 -6.95 16.33 6.87
CA ALA A 91 -6.84 17.28 7.97
C ALA A 91 -5.41 17.83 8.10
N THR A 92 -5.26 19.06 8.62
CA THR A 92 -3.96 19.63 8.98
C THR A 92 -3.66 19.38 10.46
N HIS A 93 -2.42 19.00 10.78
CA HIS A 93 -1.95 18.77 12.16
C HIS A 93 -2.29 19.94 13.11
N PRO A 94 -2.52 19.68 14.42
CA PRO A 94 -2.46 18.38 15.10
C PRO A 94 -3.75 17.56 14.95
N TYR A 95 -3.63 16.23 14.98
CA TYR A 95 -4.76 15.29 14.89
C TYR A 95 -5.27 14.88 16.27
N THR A 96 -6.58 14.68 16.42
CA THR A 96 -7.16 14.03 17.60
C THR A 96 -7.00 12.50 17.52
N PRO A 97 -7.00 11.79 18.66
CA PRO A 97 -7.00 10.32 18.65
C PRO A 97 -8.15 9.70 17.84
N GLU A 98 -9.31 10.36 17.81
CA GLU A 98 -10.46 9.96 17.00
C GLU A 98 -10.15 10.07 15.51
N GLN A 99 -9.50 11.15 15.08
CA GLN A 99 -9.08 11.32 13.69
C GLN A 99 -8.04 10.27 13.29
N GLN A 100 -7.08 9.96 14.18
CA GLN A 100 -6.07 8.93 13.90
C GLN A 100 -6.65 7.52 13.71
N ARG A 101 -7.74 7.18 14.41
CA ARG A 101 -8.40 5.86 14.26
C ARG A 101 -9.11 5.69 12.91
N GLY A 102 -9.33 6.78 12.18
CA GLY A 102 -10.11 6.81 10.96
C GLY A 102 -11.61 6.75 11.22
N LYS A 103 -12.38 7.42 10.37
CA LYS A 103 -13.84 7.38 10.39
C LYS A 103 -14.34 6.65 9.16
N CYS A 104 -15.33 5.78 9.32
CA CYS A 104 -15.95 5.19 8.15
C CYS A 104 -16.74 6.22 7.34
N PRO A 105 -16.63 6.19 5.99
CA PRO A 105 -17.37 7.08 5.12
C PRO A 105 -18.88 6.79 5.19
N GLU A 106 -19.67 7.73 4.68
CA GLU A 106 -21.12 7.54 4.55
C GLU A 106 -21.44 6.29 3.71
N GLY A 107 -22.43 5.51 4.15
CA GLY A 107 -22.79 4.24 3.52
C GLY A 107 -22.06 3.01 4.07
N PHE A 108 -21.00 3.18 4.89
CA PHE A 108 -20.22 2.07 5.45
C PHE A 108 -20.15 2.13 6.98
N PRO A 109 -21.28 1.99 7.71
CA PRO A 109 -21.35 2.34 9.13
C PRO A 109 -20.62 1.37 10.08
N ILE A 110 -20.22 0.18 9.60
CA ILE A 110 -19.64 -0.86 10.46
C ILE A 110 -18.13 -0.90 10.30
N MET A 111 -17.40 -0.60 11.38
CA MET A 111 -15.94 -0.78 11.43
C MET A 111 -15.60 -2.27 11.55
N LEU A 112 -14.74 -2.75 10.66
CA LEU A 112 -14.16 -4.08 10.66
C LEU A 112 -12.77 -4.06 11.33
N PRO A 113 -12.30 -5.20 11.87
CA PRO A 113 -10.90 -5.36 12.24
C PRO A 113 -9.99 -5.12 11.03
N GLN A 114 -8.88 -4.40 11.24
CA GLN A 114 -7.91 -4.16 10.17
C GLN A 114 -7.18 -5.45 9.79
N VAL A 115 -7.19 -5.76 8.50
CA VAL A 115 -6.35 -6.78 7.88
C VAL A 115 -5.28 -6.09 7.05
N MET A 116 -4.04 -6.52 7.27
CA MET A 116 -2.86 -6.00 6.59
C MET A 116 -1.93 -7.17 6.31
N TYR A 117 -1.40 -7.22 5.09
CA TYR A 117 -0.27 -8.06 4.74
C TYR A 117 0.97 -7.21 4.56
N GLU A 118 2.04 -7.62 5.24
CA GLU A 118 3.38 -7.11 5.03
C GLU A 118 4.20 -8.24 4.40
N VAL A 119 4.72 -7.99 3.20
CA VAL A 119 5.49 -8.95 2.43
C VAL A 119 6.89 -8.40 2.24
N MET A 120 7.88 -9.17 2.69
CA MET A 120 9.29 -8.86 2.52
C MET A 120 9.84 -9.70 1.36
N PHE A 121 10.18 -9.06 0.26
CA PHE A 121 10.83 -9.68 -0.88
C PHE A 121 12.34 -9.53 -0.75
N ASP A 122 13.06 -10.66 -0.59
CA ASP A 122 14.51 -10.66 -0.68
C ASP A 122 14.94 -10.53 -2.15
N THR A 123 15.11 -9.28 -2.59
CA THR A 123 15.60 -8.96 -3.93
C THR A 123 17.12 -8.79 -3.97
N THR A 124 17.83 -8.99 -2.85
CA THR A 124 19.27 -8.74 -2.75
C THR A 124 20.12 -9.59 -3.71
N PRO A 125 19.77 -10.86 -4.04
CA PRO A 125 20.51 -11.64 -5.03
C PRO A 125 20.50 -11.03 -6.44
N PHE A 126 19.55 -10.14 -6.72
CA PHE A 126 19.35 -9.48 -8.01
C PHE A 126 19.95 -8.06 -8.07
N ASN A 127 20.72 -7.63 -7.05
CA ASN A 127 21.40 -6.32 -7.03
C ASN A 127 22.69 -6.33 -7.87
N GLN A 128 22.59 -6.79 -9.12
CA GLN A 128 23.68 -6.82 -10.10
C GLN A 128 23.26 -6.00 -11.31
N LYS A 129 24.14 -5.13 -11.82
CA LYS A 129 23.80 -4.17 -12.90
C LYS A 129 23.35 -4.89 -14.17
N GLU A 130 23.87 -6.09 -14.40
CA GLU A 130 23.60 -6.94 -15.55
C GLU A 130 22.18 -7.54 -15.53
N LEU A 131 21.56 -7.61 -14.35
CA LEU A 131 20.19 -8.09 -14.17
C LEU A 131 19.15 -6.96 -14.22
N TRP A 132 19.61 -5.72 -14.24
CA TRP A 132 18.77 -4.52 -14.36
C TRP A 132 18.83 -4.00 -15.79
N GLY A 133 17.81 -3.27 -16.22
CA GLY A 133 17.75 -2.77 -17.59
C GLY A 133 18.79 -1.67 -17.86
N ASN A 134 18.83 -1.21 -19.11
CA ASN A 134 19.68 -0.09 -19.52
C ASN A 134 19.45 1.11 -18.59
N GLU A 135 20.53 1.76 -18.15
CA GLU A 135 20.49 2.87 -17.18
C GLU A 135 20.03 2.49 -15.76
N GLY A 136 19.94 1.20 -15.43
CA GLY A 136 19.56 0.74 -14.10
C GLY A 136 18.06 0.79 -13.86
N THR A 137 17.24 0.61 -14.90
CA THR A 137 15.79 0.47 -14.74
C THR A 137 15.45 -0.80 -13.98
N GLN A 138 14.52 -0.68 -13.04
CA GLN A 138 13.98 -1.80 -12.27
C GLN A 138 13.43 -2.90 -13.20
N PRO A 139 13.68 -4.21 -12.91
CA PRO A 139 13.20 -5.32 -13.73
C PRO A 139 12.03 -6.11 -13.13
N PHE A 140 11.59 -5.80 -11.91
CA PHE A 140 10.57 -6.56 -11.19
C PHE A 140 9.15 -6.18 -11.62
N VAL A 141 8.34 -7.20 -11.84
CA VAL A 141 6.90 -7.06 -12.10
C VAL A 141 6.15 -8.01 -11.20
N PHE A 142 4.94 -7.63 -10.78
CA PHE A 142 4.05 -8.60 -10.16
C PHE A 142 3.54 -9.59 -11.20
N SER A 143 2.95 -10.71 -10.74
CA SER A 143 2.49 -11.79 -11.62
C SER A 143 1.43 -11.35 -12.64
N MET A 144 0.81 -10.17 -12.46
CA MET A 144 -0.17 -9.59 -13.36
C MET A 144 0.41 -8.55 -14.33
N GLY A 145 1.74 -8.33 -14.30
CA GLY A 145 2.47 -7.51 -15.27
C GLY A 145 2.52 -6.01 -14.95
N ASP A 146 2.14 -5.63 -13.74
CA ASP A 146 2.20 -4.29 -13.17
C ASP A 146 3.62 -3.94 -12.65
N ALA A 147 4.04 -2.71 -12.96
CA ALA A 147 5.28 -2.05 -12.55
C ALA A 147 4.99 -0.57 -12.22
#